data_AF-A0A7D9KLN2-F1
#
_entry.id   AF-A0A7D9KLN2-F1
#
_cell.length_a   1.000
_cell.length_b   1.000
_cell.length_c   1.000
_cell.angle_alpha   90.00
_cell.angle_beta   90.00
_cell.angle_gamma   90.00
#
_symmetry.space_group_name_H-M   'P 1'
#
loop_
_entity.id
_entity.type
_entity.pdbx_description
1 polymer ?
#
loop_
_entity_poly.entity_id
_entity_poly.type
_entity_poly.pdbx_seq_one_letter_code
_entity_poly.pdbx_strand_id
1 'polypeptide(L)'
;MPRRSRVLCMLFFPRDRYYGESEGKLRDIFLDAERNAPSIIFIDELDALCPKRDKLQNEFEKRIVATLLTLMDGLTTSSTSGVFVLAASNRPDSLDPALRRPGRFEKEIEIGIPKSSGRADILSKLLKKIPHSLSHDEL
;
A
#
# COMPACT_ATOMS: atom_id res chain seq x y z
N MET A 1 -21.83 15.36 18.16
CA MET A 1 -21.62 15.41 16.70
C MET A 1 -20.51 14.43 16.34
N PRO A 2 -20.74 13.43 15.47
CA PRO A 2 -19.70 12.49 15.10
C PRO A 2 -18.72 13.18 14.15
N ARG A 3 -17.45 13.25 14.55
CA ARG A 3 -16.37 13.72 13.66
C ARG A 3 -16.32 12.74 12.49
N ARG A 4 -16.74 13.18 11.29
CA ARG A 4 -16.52 12.41 10.06
C ARG A 4 -15.01 12.20 9.92
N SER A 5 -14.54 11.01 10.20
CA SER A 5 -13.16 10.59 9.94
C SER A 5 -12.93 10.77 8.44
N ARG A 6 -12.25 11.85 8.06
CA ARG A 6 -11.84 12.07 6.67
C ARG A 6 -10.70 11.11 6.40
N VAL A 7 -11.02 9.92 5.91
CA VAL A 7 -9.99 8.99 5.41
C VAL A 7 -9.45 9.60 4.11
N LEU A 8 -8.38 10.38 4.22
CA LEU A 8 -7.61 10.82 3.05
C LEU A 8 -6.84 9.59 2.57
N CYS A 9 -7.30 8.99 1.47
CA CYS A 9 -6.61 7.91 0.79
C CYS A 9 -5.71 8.54 -0.28
N MET A 10 -4.41 8.58 -0.01
CA MET A 10 -3.43 9.04 -1.00
C MET A 10 -2.92 7.81 -1.75
N LEU A 11 -3.40 7.63 -2.99
CA LEU A 11 -2.98 6.55 -3.88
C LEU A 11 -1.68 6.95 -4.58
N PHE A 12 -0.61 6.21 -4.33
CA PHE A 12 0.64 6.39 -5.04
C PHE A 12 0.73 5.38 -6.21
N PHE A 13 0.69 5.88 -7.44
CA PHE A 13 0.95 5.09 -8.65
C PHE A 13 2.31 5.51 -9.24
N PRO A 14 3.34 4.64 -9.23
CA PRO A 14 4.63 4.96 -9.79
C PRO A 14 4.62 4.80 -11.32
N ARG A 15 4.14 5.81 -12.06
CA ARG A 15 4.23 5.81 -13.54
C ARG A 15 4.98 6.97 -14.17
N ASP A 16 5.52 7.90 -13.40
CA ASP A 16 6.30 9.01 -13.97
C ASP A 16 7.81 8.82 -13.75
N ARG A 17 8.50 8.54 -14.86
CA ARG A 17 9.96 8.34 -14.97
C ARG A 17 10.76 9.65 -14.81
N TYR A 18 10.49 10.43 -13.76
CA TYR A 18 11.28 11.64 -13.45
C TYR A 18 12.15 11.41 -12.21
N TYR A 19 13.42 11.13 -12.48
CA TYR A 19 14.48 10.57 -11.62
C TYR A 19 14.94 11.45 -10.43
N GLY A 20 14.17 12.43 -10.00
CA GLY A 20 14.52 13.31 -8.87
C GLY A 20 13.30 13.87 -8.14
N GLU A 21 12.18 14.01 -8.85
CA GLU A 21 10.90 14.38 -8.24
C GLU A 21 10.33 13.29 -7.33
N SER A 22 10.69 12.03 -7.54
CA SER A 22 10.09 10.91 -6.81
C SER A 22 10.37 10.93 -5.30
N GLU A 23 11.57 11.35 -4.86
CA GLU A 23 11.89 11.45 -3.43
C GLU A 23 11.16 12.63 -2.76
N GLY A 24 11.11 13.78 -3.43
CA GLY A 24 10.38 14.97 -2.96
C GLY A 24 8.89 14.68 -2.84
N LYS A 25 8.29 14.10 -3.88
CA LYS A 25 6.88 13.65 -3.89
C LYS A 25 6.61 12.68 -2.74
N LEU A 26 7.51 11.73 -2.48
CA LEU A 26 7.34 10.79 -1.36
C LEU A 26 7.32 11.52 -0.01
N ARG A 27 8.21 12.50 0.20
CA ARG A 27 8.21 13.33 1.41
C ARG A 27 6.93 14.16 1.55
N ASP A 28 6.49 14.79 0.46
CA ASP A 28 5.29 15.61 0.44
C ASP A 28 4.04 14.78 0.78
N ILE A 29 3.93 13.56 0.26
CA ILE A 29 2.84 12.62 0.57
C ILE A 29 2.78 12.31 2.07
N PHE A 30 3.93 12.00 2.70
CA PHE A 30 3.99 11.69 4.12
C PHE A 30 3.67 12.93 4.97
N LEU A 31 4.20 14.11 4.59
CA LEU A 31 3.90 15.37 5.27
C LEU A 31 2.40 15.73 5.17
N ASP A 32 1.80 15.55 4.01
CA ASP A 32 0.37 15.80 3.82
C ASP A 32 -0.48 14.80 4.59
N ALA A 33 -0.08 13.53 4.65
CA ALA A 33 -0.76 12.52 5.46
C ALA A 33 -0.70 12.86 6.96
N GLU A 34 0.45 13.30 7.47
CA GLU A 34 0.61 13.75 8.85
C GLU A 34 -0.26 14.98 9.16
N ARG A 35 -0.24 15.99 8.28
CA ARG A 35 -1.06 17.21 8.42
C ARG A 35 -2.56 16.92 8.42
N ASN A 36 -2.98 15.87 7.72
CA ASN A 36 -4.38 15.47 7.59
C ASN A 36 -4.75 14.29 8.50
N ALA A 37 -3.95 13.98 9.53
CA ALA A 37 -4.26 12.88 10.45
C ALA A 37 -5.66 13.07 11.09
N PRO A 38 -6.49 12.01 11.18
CA PRO A 38 -6.18 10.62 10.85
C PRO A 38 -6.24 10.33 9.33
N SER A 39 -5.23 9.68 8.79
CA SER A 39 -5.08 9.44 7.34
C SER A 39 -4.52 8.05 7.01
N ILE A 40 -4.68 7.62 5.76
CA ILE A 40 -4.17 6.34 5.27
C ILE A 40 -3.33 6.57 4.01
N ILE A 41 -2.08 6.13 4.05
CA ILE A 41 -1.22 6.04 2.86
C ILE A 41 -1.38 4.65 2.29
N PHE A 42 -1.75 4.53 1.00
CA PHE A 42 -1.83 3.25 0.31
C PHE A 42 -0.82 3.19 -0.83
N ILE A 43 0.11 2.23 -0.73
CA ILE A 43 1.16 1.97 -1.71
C ILE A 43 0.83 0.67 -2.44
N ASP A 44 0.33 0.78 -3.66
CA ASP A 44 0.17 -0.40 -4.51
C ASP A 44 1.49 -0.75 -5.19
N GLU A 45 1.66 -2.02 -5.56
CA GLU A 45 2.86 -2.54 -6.23
C GLU A 45 4.18 -2.16 -5.52
N LEU A 46 4.24 -2.37 -4.20
CA LEU A 46 5.43 -2.04 -3.38
C LEU A 46 6.72 -2.70 -3.92
N ASP A 47 6.62 -3.86 -4.56
CA ASP A 47 7.77 -4.54 -5.19
C ASP A 47 8.38 -3.79 -6.38
N ALA A 48 7.62 -2.90 -7.01
CA ALA A 48 8.16 -1.98 -8.03
C ALA A 48 9.01 -0.86 -7.40
N LEU A 49 8.70 -0.47 -6.16
CA LEU A 49 9.39 0.61 -5.46
C LEU A 49 10.57 0.14 -4.62
N CYS A 50 10.48 -1.05 -4.05
CA CYS A 50 11.43 -1.53 -3.06
C CYS A 50 11.90 -2.97 -3.28
N PRO A 51 12.49 -3.28 -4.45
CA PRO A 51 13.08 -4.59 -4.67
C PRO A 51 14.33 -4.78 -3.80
N LYS A 52 14.74 -6.03 -3.60
CA LYS A 52 15.96 -6.41 -2.86
C LYS A 52 17.19 -5.67 -3.39
N ARG A 53 18.01 -5.16 -2.47
CA ARG A 53 19.23 -4.39 -2.77
C ARG A 53 20.22 -5.09 -3.69
N ASP A 54 20.31 -6.42 -3.62
CA ASP A 54 21.21 -7.20 -4.48
C ASP A 54 20.80 -7.19 -5.96
N LYS A 55 19.52 -6.87 -6.24
CA LYS A 55 18.99 -6.68 -7.60
C LYS A 55 19.06 -5.23 -8.06
N LEU A 56 19.39 -4.29 -7.17
CA LEU A 56 19.46 -2.86 -7.46
C LEU A 56 20.84 -2.51 -8.04
N GLN A 57 20.95 -2.51 -9.36
CA GLN A 57 22.10 -1.95 -10.07
C GLN A 57 22.07 -0.40 -10.07
N ASN A 58 20.87 0.17 -9.90
CA ASN A 58 20.65 1.61 -9.98
C ASN A 58 20.73 2.28 -8.60
N GLU A 59 21.69 3.18 -8.42
CA GLU A 59 21.84 3.98 -7.19
C GLU A 59 20.59 4.82 -6.87
N PHE A 60 19.82 5.20 -7.89
CA PHE A 60 18.58 5.96 -7.70
C PHE A 60 17.50 5.15 -6.96
N GLU A 61 17.28 3.90 -7.38
CA GLU A 61 16.29 3.02 -6.74
C GLU A 61 16.66 2.76 -5.28
N LYS A 62 17.96 2.59 -4.99
CA LYS A 62 18.46 2.47 -3.60
C LYS A 62 18.09 3.68 -2.75
N ARG A 63 18.14 4.90 -3.29
CA ARG A 63 17.79 6.13 -2.57
C ARG A 63 16.29 6.24 -2.31
N ILE A 64 15.44 5.80 -3.25
CA ILE A 64 13.99 5.74 -3.02
C ILE A 64 13.67 4.80 -1.85
N VAL A 65 14.26 3.59 -1.86
CA VAL A 65 14.07 2.63 -0.75
C VAL A 65 14.55 3.24 0.57
N ALA A 66 15.75 3.83 0.58
CA ALA A 66 16.28 4.48 1.78
C ALA A 66 15.36 5.61 2.28
N THR A 67 14.83 6.44 1.38
CA THR A 67 13.91 7.54 1.72
C THR A 67 12.62 7.01 2.32
N LEU A 68 12.02 5.97 1.72
CA LEU A 68 10.81 5.34 2.27
C LEU A 68 11.07 4.79 3.69
N LEU A 69 12.19 4.10 3.91
CA LEU A 69 12.56 3.59 5.22
C LEU A 69 12.70 4.71 6.25
N THR A 70 13.36 5.82 5.90
CA THR A 70 13.50 7.00 6.78
C THR A 70 12.15 7.63 7.11
N LEU A 71 11.25 7.73 6.13
CA LEU A 71 9.90 8.28 6.35
C LEU A 71 9.07 7.40 7.28
N MET A 72 9.11 6.07 7.09
CA MET A 72 8.45 5.11 7.98
C MET A 72 8.98 5.19 9.42
N ASP A 73 10.31 5.27 9.59
CA ASP A 73 10.92 5.42 10.92
C ASP A 73 10.50 6.75 11.60
N GLY A 74 10.37 7.83 10.82
CA GLY A 74 9.89 9.13 11.28
C GLY A 74 8.46 9.10 11.82
N LEU A 75 7.57 8.31 11.21
CA LEU A 75 6.20 8.12 11.69
C LEU A 75 6.19 7.45 13.08
N THR A 76 7.03 6.43 13.30
CA THR A 76 7.03 5.69 14.59
C THR A 76 7.51 6.51 15.78
N THR A 77 8.39 7.47 15.54
CA THR A 77 8.97 8.33 16.58
C THR A 77 7.98 9.43 17.00
N SER A 78 7.08 9.78 16.10
CA SER A 78 6.07 10.81 16.29
C SER A 78 4.87 10.21 17.03
N SER A 79 4.84 10.35 18.35
CA SER A 79 3.78 9.90 19.28
C SER A 79 2.35 10.42 18.98
N THR A 80 2.15 11.08 17.84
CA THR A 80 0.92 11.74 17.38
C THR A 80 0.44 11.22 16.01
N SER A 81 1.14 10.29 15.35
CA SER A 81 0.81 9.93 13.96
C SER A 81 -0.44 9.04 13.87
N GLY A 82 -1.61 9.65 13.71
CA GLY A 82 -2.83 8.98 13.24
C GLY A 82 -2.75 8.56 11.76
N VAL A 83 -1.55 8.32 11.25
CA VAL A 83 -1.25 7.94 9.87
C VAL A 83 -1.04 6.43 9.83
N PHE A 84 -1.83 5.74 9.01
CA PHE A 84 -1.70 4.30 8.81
C PHE A 84 -1.18 4.01 7.41
N VAL A 85 -0.10 3.24 7.29
CA VAL A 85 0.49 2.90 5.99
C VAL A 85 0.10 1.48 5.61
N LEU A 86 -0.55 1.35 4.46
CA LEU A 86 -0.90 0.10 3.82
C LEU A 86 -0.08 -0.06 2.55
N ALA A 87 0.34 -1.29 2.27
CA ALA A 87 0.99 -1.61 1.02
C ALA A 87 0.48 -2.95 0.46
N ALA A 88 0.48 -3.05 -0.86
CA ALA A 88 0.18 -4.27 -1.59
C ALA A 88 1.39 -4.69 -2.43
N SER A 89 1.63 -6.00 -2.53
CA SER A 89 2.69 -6.56 -3.36
C SER A 89 2.30 -7.95 -3.84
N ASN A 90 2.62 -8.25 -5.09
CA ASN A 90 2.48 -9.60 -5.66
C ASN A 90 3.72 -10.47 -5.43
N ARG A 91 4.81 -9.87 -4.95
CA ARG A 91 6.13 -10.51 -4.82
C ARG A 91 6.76 -10.15 -3.47
N PRO A 92 6.16 -10.56 -2.33
CA PRO A 92 6.68 -10.21 -1.00
C PRO A 92 8.13 -10.67 -0.77
N ASP A 93 8.54 -11.79 -1.36
CA ASP A 93 9.90 -12.32 -1.28
C ASP A 93 10.94 -11.48 -2.04
N SER A 94 10.48 -10.57 -2.90
CA SER A 94 11.35 -9.67 -3.66
C SER A 94 11.60 -8.34 -2.96
N LEU A 95 10.93 -8.07 -1.82
CA LEU A 95 11.05 -6.83 -1.07
C LEU A 95 12.34 -6.77 -0.24
N ASP A 96 12.84 -5.54 0.00
CA ASP A 96 13.90 -5.29 0.97
C ASP A 96 13.47 -5.77 2.37
N PRO A 97 14.20 -6.72 3.02
CA PRO A 97 13.87 -7.21 4.35
C PRO A 97 13.79 -6.12 5.43
N ALA A 98 14.43 -4.97 5.22
CA ALA A 98 14.36 -3.84 6.12
C ALA A 98 12.93 -3.30 6.26
N LEU A 99 12.09 -3.41 5.22
CA LEU A 99 10.70 -2.94 5.25
C LEU A 99 9.81 -3.73 6.22
N ARG A 100 10.16 -4.99 6.49
CA ARG A 100 9.38 -5.93 7.34
C ARG A 100 9.82 -5.93 8.81
N ARG A 101 10.70 -4.99 9.19
CA ARG A 101 11.17 -4.85 10.57
C ARG A 101 10.09 -4.20 11.45
N PRO A 102 10.09 -4.46 12.78
CA PRO A 102 9.18 -3.80 13.72
C PRO A 102 9.19 -2.27 13.56
N GLY A 103 8.02 -1.65 13.62
CA GLY A 103 7.84 -0.22 13.36
C GLY A 103 7.60 0.16 11.89
N ARG A 104 7.69 -0.78 10.95
CA ARG A 104 7.41 -0.54 9.52
C ARG A 104 6.20 -1.36 9.07
N PHE A 105 6.36 -2.24 8.08
CA PHE A 105 5.35 -3.22 7.70
C PHE A 105 5.43 -4.43 8.63
N GLU A 106 4.95 -4.27 9.86
CA GLU A 106 4.96 -5.33 10.88
C GLU A 106 3.86 -6.37 10.67
N LYS A 107 2.70 -5.95 10.16
CA LYS A 107 1.54 -6.82 9.94
C LYS A 107 1.42 -7.15 8.47
N GLU A 108 1.32 -8.44 8.19
CA GLU A 108 1.14 -8.97 6.85
C GLU A 108 -0.15 -9.76 6.77
N ILE A 109 -0.85 -9.58 5.66
CA ILE A 109 -2.10 -10.29 5.36
C ILE A 109 -1.90 -10.96 4.01
N GLU A 110 -1.87 -12.28 4.01
CA GLU A 110 -1.78 -13.05 2.77
C GLU A 110 -3.17 -13.12 2.10
N ILE A 111 -3.25 -12.67 0.85
CA ILE A 111 -4.45 -12.78 0.03
C ILE A 111 -4.26 -13.99 -0.89
N GLY A 112 -4.80 -15.13 -0.47
CA GLY A 112 -4.75 -16.38 -1.22
C GLY A 112 -5.82 -16.48 -2.32
N ILE A 113 -5.75 -17.57 -3.08
CA ILE A 113 -6.74 -17.90 -4.11
C ILE A 113 -8.09 -18.27 -3.43
N PRO A 114 -9.22 -17.69 -3.86
CA PRO A 114 -10.52 -17.97 -3.24
C PRO A 114 -10.95 -19.43 -3.44
N LYS A 115 -11.47 -20.03 -2.36
CA LYS A 115 -12.15 -21.34 -2.38
C LYS A 115 -13.49 -21.25 -3.12
N SER A 116 -14.17 -22.39 -3.32
CA SER A 116 -15.48 -22.45 -4.00
C SER A 116 -16.48 -21.44 -3.47
N SER A 117 -16.66 -21.37 -2.15
CA SER A 117 -17.56 -20.40 -1.50
C SER A 117 -17.15 -18.93 -1.77
N GLY A 118 -15.85 -18.64 -1.73
CA GLY A 118 -15.33 -17.31 -2.05
C GLY A 118 -15.54 -16.94 -3.53
N ARG A 119 -15.41 -17.90 -4.44
CA ARG A 119 -15.69 -17.70 -5.87
C ARG A 119 -17.17 -17.43 -6.12
N ALA A 120 -18.07 -18.18 -5.47
CA ALA A 120 -19.51 -17.96 -5.55
C ALA A 120 -19.89 -16.56 -5.02
N ASP A 121 -19.29 -16.11 -3.91
CA ASP A 121 -19.52 -14.76 -3.37
C ASP A 121 -18.99 -13.65 -4.31
N ILE A 122 -17.80 -13.83 -4.88
CA ILE A 122 -17.26 -12.90 -5.90
C ILE A 122 -18.20 -12.83 -7.11
N LEU A 123 -18.61 -13.98 -7.64
CA LEU A 123 -19.49 -14.07 -8.80
C LEU A 123 -20.85 -13.42 -8.52
N SER A 124 -21.47 -13.74 -7.39
CA SER A 124 -22.73 -13.14 -6.93
C SER A 124 -22.63 -11.61 -6.87
N LYS A 125 -21.55 -11.06 -6.30
CA LYS A 125 -21.32 -9.61 -6.22
C LYS A 125 -21.13 -8.95 -7.57
N LEU A 126 -20.45 -9.60 -8.52
CA LEU A 126 -20.26 -9.09 -9.87
C LEU A 126 -21.57 -9.10 -10.66
N LEU A 127 -22.33 -10.20 -10.56
CA LEU A 127 -23.59 -10.38 -11.26
C LEU A 127 -24.70 -9.47 -10.76
N LYS A 128 -24.69 -9.01 -9.50
CA LYS A 128 -25.66 -7.99 -9.01
C LYS A 128 -25.76 -6.73 -9.88
N LYS A 129 -24.72 -6.40 -10.66
CA LYS A 129 -24.70 -5.23 -11.56
C LYS A 129 -25.16 -5.55 -12.98
N ILE A 130 -25.45 -6.81 -13.29
CA ILE A 130 -25.77 -7.32 -14.61
C ILE A 130 -27.18 -7.93 -14.53
N PRO A 131 -28.11 -7.62 -15.45
CA PRO A 131 -29.38 -8.32 -15.48
C PRO A 131 -29.14 -9.82 -15.74
N HIS A 132 -29.53 -10.67 -14.78
CA HIS A 132 -29.44 -12.12 -14.90
C HIS A 132 -30.66 -12.79 -14.25
N SER A 133 -30.97 -14.01 -14.68
CA SER A 133 -32.02 -14.86 -14.10
C SER A 133 -31.47 -15.98 -13.22
N LEU A 134 -30.15 -16.03 -12.99
CA LEU A 134 -29.50 -17.06 -12.19
C LEU A 134 -29.99 -17.05 -10.73
N SER A 135 -30.33 -18.23 -10.22
CA SER A 135 -30.71 -18.49 -8.83
C SER A 135 -29.47 -18.72 -7.93
N HIS A 136 -29.67 -18.74 -6.61
CA HIS A 136 -28.55 -18.93 -5.67
C HIS A 136 -27.92 -20.33 -5.78
N ASP A 137 -28.70 -21.35 -6.13
CA ASP A 137 -28.23 -22.72 -6.28
C ASP A 137 -27.44 -22.94 -7.59
N GLU A 138 -27.56 -22.02 -8.54
CA GLU A 138 -26.82 -22.02 -9.81
C GLU A 138 -25.49 -21.24 -9.73
N LEU A 139 -25.19 -20.60 -8.58
CA LEU A 139 -23.99 -19.80 -8.31
C LEU A 139 -22.98 -20.53 -7.44
#